data_AF-A0A1M5VA62-F1
#
_entry.id   AF-A0A1M5VA62-F1
#
_cell.length_a   1.000
_cell.length_b   1.000
_cell.length_c   1.000
_cell.angle_alpha   90.00
_cell.angle_beta   90.00
_cell.angle_gamma   90.00
#
_symmetry.space_group_name_H-M   'P 1'
#
loop_
_entity.id
_entity.type
_entity.pdbx_description
1 polymer ?
#
loop_
_entity_poly.entity_id
_entity_poly.type
_entity_poly.pdbx_seq_one_letter_code
_entity_poly.pdbx_strand_id
1 'polypeptide(L)'
;MYILVSVISELLRTYIFPNPFTKLFELYFSGSALSSSASMLADIFNYLLGGIILYGICYNMVGIVYNKGEAPVLGSILYGSIVLINSKMLVYILEGVNELNLKLILIKIIIGLAIEIIILYNIRHAKKWILSSLYGY
;
A
#
# COMPACT_ATOMS: atom_id res chain seq x y z
N MET A 1 -1.83 8.39 17.02
CA MET A 1 -1.66 6.95 16.77
C MET A 1 -1.46 6.66 15.28
N TYR A 2 -2.40 7.04 14.40
CA TYR A 2 -2.25 6.84 12.94
C TYR A 2 -0.98 7.45 12.33
N ILE A 3 -0.58 8.66 12.73
CA ILE A 3 0.67 9.29 12.23
C ILE A 3 1.91 8.49 12.64
N LEU A 4 1.92 7.98 13.88
CA LEU A 4 3.05 7.22 14.40
C LEU A 4 3.15 5.86 13.68
N VAL A 5 2.00 5.20 13.49
CA VAL A 5 1.94 3.96 12.73
C VAL A 5 2.22 4.19 11.26
N SER A 6 1.82 5.32 10.66
CA SER A 6 2.16 5.63 9.27
C SER A 6 3.65 5.80 9.06
N VAL A 7 4.33 6.54 9.95
CA VAL A 7 5.79 6.68 9.90
C VAL A 7 6.49 5.33 10.09
N ILE A 8 6.07 4.53 11.07
CA ILE A 8 6.62 3.19 11.28
C ILE A 8 6.39 2.30 10.04
N SER A 9 5.17 2.30 9.50
CA SER A 9 4.82 1.55 8.31
C SER A 9 5.62 1.96 7.08
N GLU A 10 5.93 3.25 6.92
CA GLU A 10 6.75 3.78 5.84
C GLU A 10 8.23 3.38 5.98
N LEU A 11 8.76 3.39 7.21
CA LEU A 11 10.09 2.87 7.51
C LEU A 11 10.16 1.35 7.23
N LEU A 12 9.18 0.58 7.72
CA LEU A 12 9.09 -0.85 7.44
C LEU A 12 9.02 -1.10 5.93
N ARG A 13 8.21 -0.34 5.19
CA ARG A 13 8.11 -0.45 3.73
C ARG A 13 9.45 -0.19 3.04
N THR A 14 10.15 0.86 3.46
CA THR A 14 11.41 1.29 2.84
C THR A 14 12.56 0.30 3.11
N TYR A 15 12.63 -0.29 4.30
CA TYR A 15 13.78 -1.11 4.70
C TYR A 15 13.55 -2.63 4.68
N ILE A 16 12.29 -3.10 4.68
CA ILE A 16 11.98 -4.55 4.66
C ILE A 16 11.73 -5.04 3.24
N PHE A 17 11.04 -4.24 2.42
CA PHE A 17 10.70 -4.64 1.06
C PHE A 17 11.70 -4.08 0.06
N PRO A 18 12.03 -4.86 -1.00
CA PRO A 18 12.77 -4.32 -2.13
C PRO A 18 12.07 -3.08 -2.67
N ASN A 19 12.85 -2.08 -3.10
CA ASN A 19 12.27 -0.88 -3.70
C ASN A 19 11.66 -1.25 -5.07
N PRO A 20 10.32 -1.16 -5.21
CA PRO A 20 9.66 -1.62 -6.42
C PRO A 20 9.93 -0.72 -7.64
N PHE A 21 10.51 0.46 -7.44
CA PHE A 21 10.77 1.44 -8.50
C PHE A 21 12.20 1.37 -9.06
N THR A 22 13.12 0.63 -8.44
CA THR A 22 14.55 0.59 -8.85
C THR A 22 14.71 0.24 -10.32
N LYS A 23 14.12 -0.88 -10.76
CA LYS A 23 14.18 -1.33 -12.17
C LYS A 23 13.57 -0.30 -13.13
N LEU A 24 12.53 0.41 -12.70
CA LEU A 24 11.87 1.43 -13.53
C LEU A 24 12.78 2.64 -13.74
N PHE A 25 13.45 3.10 -12.69
CA PHE A 25 14.41 4.20 -12.76
C PHE A 25 15.68 3.82 -13.53
N GLU A 26 16.21 2.61 -13.31
CA GLU A 26 17.37 2.09 -14.06
C GLU A 26 17.11 2.05 -15.56
N LEU A 27 15.93 1.55 -15.96
CA LEU A 27 15.54 1.53 -17.38
C LEU A 27 15.32 2.93 -17.94
N TYR A 28 14.70 3.84 -17.18
CA TYR A 28 14.43 5.21 -17.62
C TYR A 28 15.70 6.04 -17.81
N PHE A 29 16.69 5.88 -16.93
CA PHE A 29 17.96 6.61 -16.98
C PHE A 29 19.07 5.87 -17.73
N SER A 30 18.78 4.71 -18.31
CA SER A 30 19.74 3.95 -19.11
C SER A 30 20.30 4.79 -20.25
N GLY A 31 21.63 4.84 -20.39
CA GLY A 31 22.32 5.65 -21.39
C GLY A 31 22.37 7.16 -21.12
N SER A 32 21.85 7.62 -19.99
CA SER A 32 21.93 9.03 -19.56
C SER A 32 23.10 9.26 -18.59
N ALA A 33 23.47 10.53 -18.41
CA ALA A 33 24.45 10.96 -17.40
C ALA A 33 24.01 10.66 -15.95
N LEU A 34 22.72 10.35 -15.73
CA LEU A 34 22.14 10.01 -14.42
C LEU A 34 22.06 8.51 -14.16
N SER A 35 22.55 7.67 -15.07
CA SER A 35 22.49 6.20 -14.95
C SER A 35 23.10 5.68 -13.65
N SER A 36 24.24 6.23 -13.19
CA SER A 36 24.88 5.87 -11.92
C SER A 36 24.10 6.27 -10.67
N SER A 37 23.14 7.19 -10.79
CA SER A 37 22.31 7.69 -9.69
C SER A 37 20.89 7.10 -9.69
N ALA A 38 20.56 6.20 -10.62
CA ALA A 38 19.21 5.69 -10.81
C ALA A 38 18.63 5.02 -9.55
N SER A 39 19.42 4.17 -8.87
CA SER A 39 18.99 3.52 -7.62
C SER A 39 18.71 4.53 -6.51
N MET A 40 19.61 5.51 -6.32
CA MET A 40 19.44 6.55 -5.31
C MET A 40 18.18 7.39 -5.56
N LEU A 41 17.92 7.74 -6.83
CA LEU A 41 16.71 8.46 -7.22
C LEU A 41 15.45 7.63 -6.98
N ALA A 42 15.50 6.32 -7.24
CA ALA A 42 14.41 5.41 -6.93
C ALA A 42 14.12 5.35 -5.43
N ASP A 43 15.14 5.36 -4.58
CA ASP A 43 14.98 5.32 -3.11
C ASP A 43 14.33 6.60 -2.58
N ILE A 44 14.77 7.76 -3.07
CA ILE A 44 14.17 9.05 -2.72
C ILE A 44 12.70 9.10 -3.18
N PHE A 45 12.42 8.62 -4.39
CA PHE A 45 11.06 8.54 -4.91
C PHE A 45 10.17 7.61 -4.07
N ASN A 46 10.69 6.42 -3.72
CA ASN A 46 9.98 5.42 -2.95
C ASN A 46 9.65 5.91 -1.53
N TYR A 47 10.58 6.61 -0.90
CA TYR A 47 10.37 7.22 0.40
C TYR A 47 9.32 8.34 0.30
N LEU A 48 9.58 9.39 -0.48
CA LEU A 48 8.72 10.58 -0.50
C LEU A 48 7.35 10.33 -1.11
N LEU A 49 7.31 9.87 -2.36
CA LEU A 49 6.06 9.74 -3.11
C LEU A 49 5.39 8.41 -2.82
N GLY A 50 6.19 7.35 -2.70
CA GLY A 50 5.67 6.04 -2.35
C GLY A 50 4.98 6.04 -0.98
N GLY A 51 5.55 6.71 0.03
CA GLY A 51 4.95 6.83 1.36
C GLY A 51 3.63 7.58 1.35
N ILE A 52 3.58 8.75 0.72
CA ILE A 52 2.37 9.59 0.63
C ILE A 52 1.23 8.87 -0.08
N ILE A 53 1.50 8.24 -1.22
CA ILE A 53 0.48 7.50 -1.99
C ILE A 53 -0.06 6.34 -1.16
N LEU A 54 0.83 5.57 -0.53
CA LEU A 54 0.46 4.42 0.28
C LEU A 54 -0.36 4.83 1.51
N TYR A 55 0.04 5.90 2.19
CA TYR A 55 -0.74 6.47 3.30
C TYR A 55 -2.15 6.86 2.85
N GLY A 56 -2.27 7.58 1.73
CA GLY A 56 -3.57 8.01 1.20
C GLY A 56 -4.49 6.85 0.87
N ILE A 57 -3.98 5.80 0.22
CA ILE A 57 -4.77 4.60 -0.13
C ILE A 57 -5.16 3.84 1.14
N CYS A 58 -4.19 3.49 1.99
CA CYS A 58 -4.40 2.62 3.14
C CYS A 58 -5.28 3.28 4.20
N TYR A 59 -5.14 4.60 4.42
CA TYR A 59 -5.98 5.32 5.37
C TYR A 59 -7.47 5.29 4.95
N ASN A 60 -7.74 5.49 3.65
CA ASN A 60 -9.11 5.41 3.12
C ASN A 60 -9.68 3.99 3.21
N MET A 61 -8.85 2.96 2.97
CA MET A 61 -9.26 1.56 3.11
C MET A 61 -9.66 1.19 4.54
N VAL A 62 -8.93 1.68 5.55
CA VAL A 62 -9.33 1.50 6.96
C VAL A 62 -10.68 2.14 7.25
N GLY A 63 -10.94 3.30 6.63
CA GLY A 63 -12.23 4.00 6.68
C GLY A 63 -13.41 3.20 6.14
N ILE A 64 -13.18 2.16 5.33
CA ILE A 64 -14.23 1.22 4.90
C ILE A 64 -14.75 0.43 6.10
N VAL A 65 -13.86 -0.01 6.99
CA VAL A 65 -14.18 -0.90 8.12
C VAL A 65 -14.57 -0.11 9.36
N TYR A 66 -13.82 0.94 9.69
CA TYR A 66 -13.99 1.73 10.91
C TYR A 66 -14.28 3.19 10.60
N ASN A 67 -15.29 3.74 11.26
CA ASN A 67 -15.50 5.19 11.26
C ASN A 67 -14.37 5.89 12.03
N LYS A 68 -14.13 7.16 11.69
CA LYS A 68 -13.09 7.96 12.37
C LYS A 68 -13.39 8.05 13.88
N GLY A 69 -12.43 7.60 14.69
CA GLY A 69 -12.54 7.59 16.16
C GLY A 69 -13.23 6.36 16.75
N GLU A 70 -13.82 5.47 15.94
CA GLU A 70 -14.58 4.31 16.42
C GLU A 70 -13.70 3.29 17.17
N ALA A 71 -12.56 2.92 16.58
CA ALA A 71 -11.62 1.98 17.19
C ALA A 71 -10.17 2.37 16.84
N PRO A 72 -9.55 3.30 17.61
CA PRO A 72 -8.24 3.84 17.28
C PRO A 72 -7.13 2.78 17.21
N VAL A 73 -7.16 1.81 18.14
CA VAL A 73 -6.17 0.73 18.22
C VAL A 73 -6.35 -0.27 17.08
N LEU A 74 -7.55 -0.83 16.93
CA LEU A 74 -7.85 -1.82 15.88
C LEU A 74 -7.70 -1.22 14.47
N GLY A 75 -8.13 0.02 14.27
CA GLY A 75 -7.93 0.71 13.00
C GLY A 75 -6.46 0.97 12.68
N SER A 76 -5.62 1.22 13.70
CA SER A 76 -4.16 1.33 13.50
C SER A 76 -3.51 -0.01 13.14
N ILE A 77 -3.96 -1.12 13.75
CA ILE A 77 -3.50 -2.47 13.40
C ILE A 77 -3.90 -2.80 11.96
N LEU A 78 -5.16 -2.55 11.61
CA LEU A 78 -5.68 -2.76 10.25
C LEU A 78 -4.90 -1.91 9.23
N TYR A 79 -4.63 -0.65 9.55
CA TYR A 79 -3.80 0.23 8.72
C TYR A 79 -2.42 -0.40 8.44
N GLY A 80 -1.71 -0.84 9.49
CA GLY A 80 -0.40 -1.45 9.36
C GLY A 80 -0.43 -2.70 8.48
N SER A 81 -1.43 -3.57 8.67
CA SER A 81 -1.63 -4.76 7.84
C SER A 81 -1.86 -4.41 6.37
N ILE A 82 -2.73 -3.44 6.08
CA ILE A 82 -3.02 -3.00 4.71
C ILE A 82 -1.77 -2.42 4.04
N VAL A 83 -0.98 -1.63 4.75
CA VAL A 83 0.31 -1.11 4.25
C VAL A 83 1.24 -2.25 3.85
N LEU A 84 1.40 -3.25 4.71
CA LEU A 84 2.29 -4.39 4.43
C LEU A 84 1.82 -5.21 3.21
N ILE A 85 0.52 -5.46 3.11
CA ILE A 85 -0.07 -6.19 1.98
C ILE A 85 0.13 -5.39 0.69
N ASN A 86 -0.21 -4.10 0.68
CA ASN A 86 -0.06 -3.25 -0.50
C ASN A 86 1.40 -3.09 -0.92
N SER A 87 2.32 -2.97 0.04
CA SER A 87 3.77 -2.92 -0.24
C SER A 87 4.24 -4.19 -0.92
N LYS A 88 3.87 -5.36 -0.38
CA LYS A 88 4.22 -6.66 -0.95
C LYS A 88 3.58 -6.88 -2.33
N MET A 89 2.33 -6.49 -2.50
CA MET A 89 1.63 -6.56 -3.78
C MET A 89 2.32 -5.69 -4.84
N LEU A 90 2.71 -4.46 -4.48
CA LEU A 90 3.41 -3.55 -5.38
C LEU A 90 4.75 -4.12 -5.87
N VAL A 91 5.55 -4.69 -4.95
CA VAL A 91 6.80 -5.39 -5.29
C VAL A 91 6.52 -6.54 -6.25
N TYR A 92 5.57 -7.41 -5.93
CA TYR A 92 5.24 -8.56 -6.78
C TYR A 92 4.79 -8.15 -8.18
N ILE A 93 3.98 -7.08 -8.30
CA ILE A 93 3.50 -6.58 -9.60
C ILE A 93 4.66 -6.04 -10.44
N LEU A 94 5.58 -5.30 -9.83
CA LEU A 94 6.67 -4.63 -10.55
C LEU A 94 7.86 -5.55 -10.86
N GLU A 95 8.12 -6.55 -10.01
CA GLU A 95 9.12 -7.60 -10.27
C GLU A 95 8.62 -8.64 -11.27
N GLY A 96 7.33 -9.02 -11.19
CA GLY A 96 6.71 -10.04 -12.06
C GLY A 96 6.42 -9.57 -13.49
N VAL A 97 7.00 -8.46 -13.91
CA VAL A 97 6.81 -7.85 -15.22
C VAL A 97 8.17 -7.78 -15.91
N ASN A 98 8.37 -8.68 -16.89
CA ASN A 98 9.64 -8.84 -17.61
C ASN A 98 9.99 -7.59 -18.45
N GLU A 99 8.99 -6.94 -19.03
CA GLU A 99 9.09 -5.69 -19.81
C GLU A 99 8.16 -4.64 -19.21
N LEU A 100 8.58 -3.37 -19.15
CA LEU A 100 7.80 -2.24 -18.61
C LEU A 100 6.51 -1.97 -19.43
N ASN A 101 5.53 -2.85 -19.31
CA ASN A 101 4.20 -2.67 -19.88
C ASN A 101 3.31 -1.96 -18.86
N LEU A 102 3.33 -0.63 -18.91
CA LEU A 102 2.58 0.23 -18.00
C LEU A 102 1.07 -0.10 -17.96
N LYS A 103 0.48 -0.49 -19.09
CA LYS A 103 -0.94 -0.88 -19.15
C LYS A 103 -1.21 -2.12 -18.30
N LEU A 104 -0.37 -3.15 -18.43
CA LEU A 104 -0.52 -4.38 -17.65
C LEU A 104 -0.28 -4.14 -16.16
N ILE A 105 0.71 -3.32 -15.81
CA ILE A 105 0.99 -2.92 -14.42
C ILE A 105 -0.23 -2.22 -13.80
N LEU A 106 -0.80 -1.24 -14.50
CA LEU A 106 -1.99 -0.51 -14.04
C LEU A 106 -3.18 -1.44 -13.83
N ILE A 107 -3.44 -2.35 -14.77
CA ILE A 107 -4.52 -3.33 -14.66
C ILE A 107 -4.33 -4.21 -13.42
N LYS A 108 -3.11 -4.73 -13.18
CA LYS A 108 -2.81 -5.56 -12.01
C LYS A 108 -3.03 -4.80 -10.69
N ILE A 109 -2.62 -3.53 -10.63
CA ILE A 109 -2.83 -2.68 -9.44
C ILE A 109 -4.33 -2.47 -9.19
N ILE A 110 -5.10 -2.13 -10.23
CA ILE A 110 -6.55 -1.90 -10.11
C ILE A 110 -7.26 -3.16 -9.63
N ILE A 111 -6.95 -4.33 -10.20
CA ILE A 111 -7.52 -5.61 -9.79
C ILE A 111 -7.19 -5.90 -8.32
N GLY A 112 -5.93 -5.72 -7.93
CA GLY A 112 -5.49 -5.92 -6.55
C GLY A 112 -6.26 -5.05 -5.55
N LEU A 113 -6.36 -3.74 -5.84
CA LEU A 113 -7.12 -2.80 -5.02
C LEU A 113 -8.62 -3.15 -4.96
N ALA A 114 -9.22 -3.58 -6.09
CA ALA A 114 -10.62 -3.97 -6.13
C ALA A 114 -10.89 -5.19 -5.23
N ILE A 115 -10.02 -6.20 -5.25
CA ILE A 115 -10.11 -7.38 -4.38
C ILE A 115 -10.01 -6.97 -2.91
N GLU A 116 -9.03 -6.13 -2.55
CA GLU A 116 -8.89 -5.64 -1.17
C GLU A 116 -10.15 -4.89 -0.70
N ILE A 117 -10.68 -3.99 -1.53
CA ILE A 117 -11.91 -3.25 -1.22
C ILE A 117 -13.07 -4.22 -0.96
N ILE A 118 -13.25 -5.24 -1.80
CA ILE A 118 -14.30 -6.25 -1.62
C ILE A 118 -14.12 -6.99 -0.29
N ILE A 119 -12.89 -7.40 0.05
CA ILE A 119 -12.60 -8.06 1.33
C ILE A 119 -12.95 -7.14 2.51
N LEU A 120 -12.55 -5.87 2.45
CA LEU A 120 -12.83 -4.90 3.52
C LEU A 120 -14.33 -4.63 3.71
N TYR A 121 -15.11 -4.58 2.62
CA TYR A 121 -16.57 -4.49 2.71
C TYR A 121 -17.19 -5.70 3.40
N ASN A 122 -16.71 -6.91 3.09
CA ASN A 122 -17.16 -8.12 3.77
C ASN A 122 -16.80 -8.12 5.26
N ILE A 123 -15.59 -7.65 5.63
CA ILE A 123 -15.20 -7.47 7.03
C ILE A 123 -16.13 -6.48 7.74
N ARG A 124 -16.45 -5.34 7.10
CA ARG A 124 -17.39 -4.36 7.67
C ARG A 124 -18.78 -4.97 7.89
N HIS A 125 -19.27 -5.76 6.93
CA HIS A 125 -20.56 -6.42 7.03
C HIS A 125 -20.57 -7.44 8.17
N ALA A 126 -19.56 -8.30 8.25
CA ALA A 126 -19.40 -9.26 9.34
C ALA A 126 -19.34 -8.57 10.70
N LYS A 127 -18.57 -7.47 10.83
CA LYS A 127 -18.52 -6.65 12.04
C LYS A 127 -19.92 -6.19 12.46
N LYS A 128 -20.69 -5.61 11.53
CA LYS A 128 -22.06 -5.14 11.81
C LYS A 128 -22.97 -6.27 12.29
N TRP A 129 -22.91 -7.42 11.63
CA TRP A 129 -23.71 -8.59 11.98
C TRP A 129 -23.37 -9.15 13.38
N ILE A 130 -22.08 -9.22 13.72
CA ILE A 130 -21.63 -9.62 15.06
C ILE A 130 -22.15 -8.64 16.12
N LEU A 131 -22.06 -7.33 15.86
CA LEU A 131 -22.56 -6.33 16.80
C LEU A 131 -24.08 -6.40 16.97
N SER A 132 -24.86 -6.58 15.90
CA SER A 132 -26.32 -6.74 16.02
C SER A 132 -26.72 -7.99 16.79
N SER A 133 -26.02 -9.11 16.57
CA SER A 133 -26.31 -10.38 17.27
C SER A 133 -25.94 -10.36 18.75
N LEU A 134 -24.89 -9.61 19.13
CA LEU A 134 -24.48 -9.48 20.54
C LEU A 134 -25.32 -8.46 21.31
N TYR A 135 -25.72 -7.36 20.66
CA TYR A 135 -26.35 -6.22 21.33
C TYR A 135 -27.86 -6.07 21.05
N GLY A 136 -28.45 -6.93 20.21
CA GLY A 136 -29.90 -7.05 20.05
C GLY A 136 -30.59 -5.85 19.40
N TYR A 137 -29.95 -5.24 18.39
CA TYR A 137 -30.59 -4.25 17.50
C TYR A 137 -31.03 -4.88 16.19
#